data_AF-A0A679IYE0-F1
#
_entry.id   AF-A0A679IYE0-F1
#
_cell.length_a   1.000
_cell.length_b   1.000
_cell.length_c   1.000
_cell.angle_alpha   90.00
_cell.angle_beta   90.00
_cell.angle_gamma   90.00
#
_symmetry.space_group_name_H-M   'P 1'
#
loop_
_entity.id
_entity.type
_entity.pdbx_description
1 polymer ?
#
loop_
_entity_poly.entity_id
_entity_poly.type
_entity_poly.pdbx_seq_one_letter_code
_entity_poly.pdbx_strand_id
1 'polypeptide(L)'
;MNALLSPALRFWLLLSLCLLGFGLLYAVVRDAGCGARRRGLMRRIAALGTPAAEADQLAVDALREGMSQAQQALRRSQRSKAAAPVPWFLFFGSKDAGVPALLAAARGERAPAGGDGMARLATGDPFGGAWWHWWLTGTTVAVETHPGLAGDTGGTPAMRGLWLQSLLALAERRDRLPLNGLVVCVGVRELLHDDATELRPRAARLRQLIDETGDTLRLQMPTYLLVTGLEQLTGYAALRAALPDQVLKQAIGHRLTDPSAFIDTPATERFDAVFDPIAQQLHRLRMALLREGPDAAGRLAVHSFVEEVRALQPGLRQFAEVLFESHGRGTRMPRWRGLYLTASASQDGRHVEGAFVDDLFTRFLPADQPLVRPGRPSSNGPPALQ
;
A
#
# COMPACT_ATOMS: atom_id res chain seq x y z
N MET A 1 25.86 -64.88 -13.03
CA MET A 1 26.99 -63.99 -12.69
C MET A 1 26.44 -62.71 -12.08
N ASN A 2 26.18 -62.71 -10.77
CA ASN A 2 25.80 -61.49 -10.05
C ASN A 2 27.09 -60.83 -9.57
N ALA A 3 27.56 -59.83 -10.31
CA ALA A 3 28.67 -58.99 -9.86
C ALA A 3 28.26 -58.34 -8.53
N LEU A 4 28.76 -58.86 -7.43
CA LEU A 4 28.54 -58.31 -6.09
C LEU A 4 29.26 -56.95 -6.06
N LEU A 5 28.53 -55.88 -6.35
CA LEU A 5 28.98 -54.49 -6.19
C LEU A 5 29.70 -54.37 -4.83
N SER A 6 30.89 -53.76 -4.82
CA SER A 6 31.70 -53.63 -3.60
C SER A 6 30.89 -52.94 -2.48
N PRO A 7 31.12 -53.28 -1.20
CA PRO A 7 30.39 -52.69 -0.08
C PRO A 7 30.41 -51.15 -0.09
N ALA A 8 31.54 -50.56 -0.50
CA ALA A 8 31.70 -49.13 -0.67
C ALA A 8 30.78 -48.56 -1.76
N LEU A 9 30.67 -49.23 -2.91
CA LEU A 9 29.84 -48.78 -4.02
C LEU A 9 28.33 -48.85 -3.65
N ARG A 10 27.92 -49.87 -2.89
CA ARG A 10 26.54 -49.98 -2.36
C ARG A 10 26.22 -48.84 -1.39
N PHE A 11 27.17 -48.48 -0.53
CA PHE A 11 27.02 -47.36 0.40
C PHE A 11 26.81 -46.03 -0.36
N TRP A 12 27.64 -45.74 -1.37
CA TRP A 12 27.51 -44.51 -2.17
C TRP A 12 26.21 -44.45 -2.99
N LEU A 13 25.72 -45.58 -3.50
CA LEU A 13 24.43 -45.66 -4.19
C LEU A 13 23.24 -45.41 -3.25
N LEU A 14 23.29 -45.96 -2.03
CA LEU A 14 22.25 -45.69 -1.03
C LEU A 14 22.28 -44.22 -0.58
N LEU A 15 23.47 -43.65 -0.37
CA LEU A 15 23.62 -42.24 -0.01
C LEU A 15 23.07 -41.31 -1.09
N SER A 16 23.39 -41.56 -2.36
CA SER A 16 22.88 -40.74 -3.48
C SER A 16 21.36 -40.86 -3.61
N LEU A 17 20.79 -42.06 -3.43
CA LEU A 17 19.34 -42.27 -3.41
C LEU A 17 18.67 -41.52 -2.25
N CYS A 18 19.26 -41.55 -1.05
CA CYS A 18 18.77 -40.80 0.10
C CYS A 18 18.83 -39.28 -0.11
N LEU A 19 19.93 -38.76 -0.66
CA LEU A 19 20.07 -37.34 -0.97
C LEU A 19 19.07 -36.88 -2.05
N LEU A 20 18.84 -37.71 -3.08
CA LEU A 20 17.87 -37.43 -4.13
C LEU A 20 16.44 -37.46 -3.57
N GLY A 21 16.11 -38.45 -2.73
CA GLY A 21 14.83 -38.51 -2.02
C GLY A 21 14.60 -37.32 -1.09
N PHE A 22 15.63 -36.90 -0.35
CA PHE A 22 15.57 -35.70 0.51
C PHE A 22 15.40 -34.42 -0.31
N GLY A 23 16.13 -34.29 -1.43
CA GLY A 23 15.99 -33.16 -2.35
C GLY A 23 14.59 -33.07 -2.96
N LEU A 24 14.01 -34.22 -3.35
CA LEU A 24 12.64 -34.30 -3.87
C LEU A 24 11.62 -33.95 -2.79
N LEU A 25 11.76 -34.48 -1.58
CA LEU A 25 10.88 -34.17 -0.44
C LEU A 25 10.95 -32.68 -0.08
N TYR A 26 12.15 -32.11 -0.02
CA TYR A 26 12.36 -30.68 0.23
C TYR A 26 11.70 -29.82 -0.86
N ALA A 27 11.87 -30.19 -2.13
CA ALA A 27 11.22 -29.51 -3.24
C ALA A 27 9.69 -29.60 -3.15
N VAL A 28 9.14 -30.78 -2.84
CA VAL A 28 7.68 -31.01 -2.69
C VAL A 28 7.12 -30.23 -1.50
N VAL A 29 7.78 -30.22 -0.34
CA VAL A 29 7.33 -29.46 0.84
C VAL A 29 7.38 -27.96 0.57
N ARG A 30 8.43 -27.49 -0.12
CA ARG A 30 8.56 -26.08 -0.53
C ARG A 30 7.48 -25.69 -1.53
N ASP A 31 7.21 -26.53 -2.52
CA ASP A 31 6.24 -26.27 -3.58
C ASP A 31 4.79 -26.48 -3.13
N ALA A 32 4.53 -27.41 -2.20
CA ALA A 32 3.20 -27.64 -1.63
C ALA A 32 2.62 -26.37 -0.98
N GLY A 33 3.47 -25.55 -0.36
CA GLY A 33 3.09 -24.25 0.21
C GLY A 33 2.62 -23.23 -0.85
N CYS A 34 3.35 -23.13 -1.97
CA CYS A 34 3.04 -22.20 -3.07
C CYS A 34 1.90 -22.71 -3.96
N GLY A 35 1.91 -24.00 -4.30
CA GLY A 35 0.89 -24.67 -5.10
C GLY A 35 -0.47 -24.73 -4.40
N ALA A 36 -0.52 -24.95 -3.08
CA ALA A 36 -1.79 -24.91 -2.34
C ALA A 36 -2.38 -23.50 -2.26
N ARG A 37 -1.54 -22.46 -2.15
CA ARG A 37 -1.96 -21.05 -2.24
C ARG A 37 -2.60 -20.76 -3.59
N ARG A 38 -1.89 -21.12 -4.67
CA ARG A 38 -2.34 -20.95 -6.06
C ARG A 38 -3.65 -21.68 -6.34
N ARG A 39 -3.75 -22.97 -5.96
CA ARG A 39 -4.97 -23.77 -6.14
C ARG A 39 -6.18 -23.21 -5.38
N GLY A 40 -5.98 -22.76 -4.13
CA GLY A 40 -7.06 -22.18 -3.33
C GLY A 40 -7.61 -20.89 -3.92
N LEU A 41 -6.75 -20.04 -4.48
CA LEU A 41 -7.17 -18.77 -5.07
C LEU A 41 -7.71 -18.92 -6.49
N MET A 42 -7.14 -19.80 -7.31
CA MET A 42 -7.73 -20.15 -8.61
C MET A 42 -9.16 -20.68 -8.46
N ARG A 43 -9.44 -21.48 -7.41
CA ARG A 43 -10.82 -21.89 -7.08
C ARG A 43 -11.71 -20.70 -6.71
N ARG A 44 -11.20 -19.71 -5.97
CA ARG A 44 -11.96 -18.49 -5.62
C ARG A 44 -12.26 -17.64 -6.85
N ILE A 45 -11.30 -17.48 -7.76
CA ILE A 45 -11.49 -16.74 -9.02
C ILE A 45 -12.47 -17.48 -9.94
N ALA A 46 -12.33 -18.80 -10.06
CA ALA A 46 -13.28 -19.63 -10.82
C ALA A 46 -14.70 -19.57 -10.23
N ALA A 47 -14.84 -19.50 -8.90
CA ALA A 47 -16.12 -19.37 -8.22
C ALA A 47 -16.75 -17.98 -8.37
N LEU A 48 -15.98 -16.93 -8.69
CA LEU A 48 -16.49 -15.58 -8.92
C LEU A 48 -17.06 -15.37 -10.32
N GLY A 49 -17.00 -16.39 -11.19
CA GLY A 49 -17.83 -16.49 -12.38
C GLY A 49 -17.61 -15.37 -13.40
N THR A 50 -16.51 -15.41 -14.13
CA THR A 50 -16.43 -15.00 -15.55
C THR A 50 -15.05 -15.46 -16.07
N PRO A 51 -14.95 -16.08 -17.26
CA PRO A 51 -13.65 -16.15 -17.93
C PRO A 51 -13.15 -14.71 -18.08
N ALA A 52 -11.87 -14.47 -17.75
CA ALA A 52 -11.25 -13.15 -17.88
C ALA A 52 -11.63 -12.59 -19.26
N ALA A 53 -12.29 -11.43 -19.30
CA ALA A 53 -12.50 -10.75 -20.57
C ALA A 53 -11.11 -10.55 -21.21
N GLU A 54 -11.02 -10.50 -22.54
CA GLU A 54 -9.73 -10.28 -23.21
C GLU A 54 -9.01 -9.03 -22.65
N ALA A 55 -9.79 -7.99 -22.30
CA ALA A 55 -9.31 -6.80 -21.60
C ALA A 55 -8.70 -7.09 -20.21
N ASP A 56 -9.28 -7.99 -19.42
CA ASP A 56 -8.75 -8.38 -18.10
C ASP A 56 -7.41 -9.09 -18.25
N GLN A 57 -7.31 -10.01 -19.22
CA GLN A 57 -6.07 -10.73 -19.49
C GLN A 57 -4.95 -9.78 -19.95
N LEU A 58 -5.27 -8.84 -20.85
CA LEU A 58 -4.35 -7.79 -21.28
C LEU A 58 -3.89 -6.91 -20.11
N ALA A 59 -4.79 -6.56 -19.19
CA ALA A 59 -4.45 -5.78 -18.00
C ALA A 59 -3.50 -6.56 -17.06
N VAL A 60 -3.73 -7.87 -16.86
CA VAL A 60 -2.83 -8.72 -16.06
C VAL A 60 -1.46 -8.89 -16.74
N ASP A 61 -1.42 -9.02 -18.07
CA ASP A 61 -0.16 -9.13 -18.81
C ASP A 61 0.63 -7.81 -18.77
N ALA A 62 -0.04 -6.66 -18.90
CA ALA A 62 0.57 -5.35 -18.70
C ALA A 62 1.14 -5.19 -17.28
N LEU A 63 0.45 -5.71 -16.25
CA LEU A 63 0.95 -5.73 -14.88
C LEU A 63 2.20 -6.60 -14.75
N ARG A 64 2.20 -7.81 -15.31
CA ARG A 64 3.37 -8.72 -15.30
C ARG A 64 4.58 -8.05 -15.94
N GLU A 65 4.37 -7.39 -17.07
CA GLU A 65 5.44 -6.70 -17.79
C GLU A 65 5.95 -5.49 -17.02
N GLY A 66 5.07 -4.62 -16.51
CA GLY A 66 5.47 -3.48 -15.67
C GLY A 66 6.25 -3.91 -14.42
N MET A 67 5.86 -5.03 -13.80
CA MET A 67 6.60 -5.61 -12.68
C MET A 67 8.01 -6.05 -13.08
N SER A 68 8.15 -6.67 -14.26
CA SER A 68 9.43 -7.08 -14.85
C SER A 68 10.38 -5.89 -14.98
N GLN A 69 9.84 -4.80 -15.53
CA GLN A 69 10.60 -3.58 -15.81
C GLN A 69 11.00 -2.87 -14.51
N ALA A 70 10.11 -2.80 -13.52
CA ALA A 70 10.43 -2.27 -12.20
C ALA A 70 11.54 -3.07 -11.51
N GLN A 71 11.49 -4.41 -11.59
CA GLN A 71 12.56 -5.27 -11.06
C GLN A 71 13.89 -5.05 -11.80
N GLN A 72 13.86 -4.87 -13.13
CA GLN A 72 15.06 -4.60 -13.92
C GLN A 72 15.67 -3.22 -13.59
N ALA A 73 14.85 -2.18 -13.47
CA ALA A 73 15.27 -0.85 -13.07
C ALA A 73 15.91 -0.87 -11.68
N LEU A 74 15.30 -1.59 -10.73
CA LEU A 74 15.84 -1.77 -9.39
C LEU A 74 17.18 -2.51 -9.38
N ARG A 75 17.36 -3.56 -10.21
CA ARG A 75 18.64 -4.26 -10.34
C ARG A 75 19.74 -3.36 -10.92
N ARG A 76 19.39 -2.44 -11.82
CA ARG A 76 20.34 -1.47 -12.39
C ARG A 76 20.78 -0.45 -11.34
N SER A 77 19.85 0.07 -10.52
CA SER A 77 20.18 1.02 -9.45
C SER A 77 20.94 0.38 -8.27
N GLN A 78 20.59 -0.86 -7.90
CA GLN A 78 21.26 -1.58 -6.79
C GLN A 78 22.66 -2.09 -7.13
N ARG A 79 23.02 -2.27 -8.42
CA ARG A 79 24.40 -2.64 -8.80
C ARG A 79 25.47 -1.64 -8.34
N SER A 80 25.08 -0.45 -7.91
CA SER A 80 25.95 0.57 -7.32
C SER A 80 26.05 0.52 -5.78
N LYS A 81 25.17 -0.19 -5.06
CA LYS A 81 25.15 -0.20 -3.58
C LYS A 81 24.80 -1.60 -3.04
N ALA A 82 25.65 -2.16 -2.18
CA ALA A 82 25.37 -3.38 -1.41
C ALA A 82 24.28 -3.07 -0.35
N ALA A 83 23.01 -3.10 -0.73
CA ALA A 83 21.90 -2.73 0.15
C ALA A 83 20.90 -3.89 0.36
N ALA A 84 20.22 -3.84 1.50
CA ALA A 84 19.09 -4.70 1.86
C ALA A 84 18.02 -4.74 0.75
N PRO A 85 17.17 -5.80 0.68
CA PRO A 85 16.12 -5.86 -0.32
C PRO A 85 15.21 -4.64 -0.23
N VAL A 86 14.88 -4.00 -1.36
CA VAL A 86 13.96 -2.86 -1.37
C VAL A 86 12.52 -3.33 -1.12
N PRO A 87 11.82 -2.77 -0.12
CA PRO A 87 10.46 -3.18 0.21
C PRO A 87 9.41 -2.62 -0.76
N TRP A 88 8.33 -3.40 -0.95
CA TRP A 88 7.25 -3.09 -1.89
C TRP A 88 5.98 -2.75 -1.10
N PHE A 89 5.41 -1.58 -1.35
CA PHE A 89 4.21 -1.10 -0.69
C PHE A 89 3.10 -0.89 -1.72
N LEU A 90 1.90 -1.35 -1.39
CA LEU A 90 0.73 -1.21 -2.25
C LEU A 90 -0.11 -0.02 -1.77
N PHE A 91 -0.39 0.91 -2.67
CA PHE A 91 -1.07 2.17 -2.40
C PHE A 91 -2.48 2.14 -2.97
N PHE A 92 -3.47 2.37 -2.10
CA PHE A 92 -4.88 2.46 -2.44
C PHE A 92 -5.40 3.85 -2.16
N GLY A 93 -6.41 4.30 -2.92
CA GLY A 93 -7.11 5.54 -2.65
C GLY A 93 -8.15 5.80 -3.72
N SER A 94 -9.09 6.68 -3.42
CA SER A 94 -9.99 7.24 -4.43
C SER A 94 -9.23 8.13 -5.41
N LYS A 95 -9.94 8.69 -6.39
CA LYS A 95 -9.35 9.71 -7.27
C LYS A 95 -8.92 10.95 -6.49
N ASP A 96 -9.72 11.38 -5.53
CA ASP A 96 -9.47 12.59 -4.72
C ASP A 96 -8.33 12.40 -3.72
N ALA A 97 -8.02 11.16 -3.35
CA ALA A 97 -6.83 10.83 -2.58
C ALA A 97 -5.52 11.12 -3.32
N GLY A 98 -5.53 11.36 -4.65
CA GLY A 98 -4.38 11.91 -5.37
C GLY A 98 -3.10 11.09 -5.28
N VAL A 99 -3.19 9.75 -5.18
CA VAL A 99 -2.05 8.83 -5.04
C VAL A 99 -0.92 9.10 -6.06
N PRO A 100 -1.16 9.27 -7.37
CA PRO A 100 -0.07 9.57 -8.30
C PRO A 100 0.63 10.92 -8.02
N ALA A 101 -0.10 11.94 -7.53
CA ALA A 101 0.50 13.21 -7.13
C ALA A 101 1.38 13.06 -5.87
N LEU A 102 0.93 12.25 -4.89
CA LEU A 102 1.72 11.89 -3.72
C LEU A 102 3.02 11.17 -4.12
N LEU A 103 2.94 10.20 -5.04
CA LEU A 103 4.11 9.42 -5.48
C LEU A 103 5.09 10.27 -6.29
N ALA A 104 4.59 11.19 -7.11
CA ALA A 104 5.42 12.19 -7.78
C ALA A 104 6.11 13.13 -6.77
N ALA A 105 5.38 13.58 -5.74
CA ALA A 105 5.93 14.39 -4.64
C ALA A 105 6.99 13.63 -3.83
N ALA A 106 6.90 12.31 -3.75
CA ALA A 106 7.92 11.44 -3.15
C ALA A 106 9.17 11.24 -4.02
N ARG A 107 9.29 12.00 -5.13
CA ARG A 107 10.32 11.82 -6.17
C ARG A 107 10.35 10.41 -6.74
N GLY A 108 9.18 9.77 -6.80
CA GLY A 108 9.03 8.46 -7.41
C GLY A 108 9.22 8.57 -8.92
N GLU A 109 10.13 7.78 -9.47
CA GLU A 109 10.24 7.57 -10.91
C GLU A 109 9.27 6.45 -11.30
N ARG A 110 8.31 6.77 -12.17
CA ARG A 110 7.40 5.76 -12.70
C ARG A 110 8.18 4.85 -13.66
N ALA A 111 8.19 3.54 -13.37
CA ALA A 111 8.72 2.56 -14.28
C ALA A 111 7.98 2.66 -15.62
N PRO A 112 8.66 2.47 -16.76
CA PRO A 112 7.97 2.43 -18.05
C PRO A 112 6.84 1.39 -17.97
N ALA A 113 5.69 1.73 -18.52
CA ALA A 113 4.61 0.77 -18.60
C ALA A 113 4.85 -0.10 -19.85
N GLY A 114 4.78 -1.43 -19.72
CA GLY A 114 5.01 -2.34 -20.84
C GLY A 114 4.04 -2.11 -22.01
N GLY A 115 4.55 -2.12 -23.24
CA GLY A 115 3.79 -1.96 -24.49
C GLY A 115 4.12 -0.69 -25.28
N ASP A 116 3.84 -0.69 -26.59
CA ASP A 116 4.13 0.41 -27.51
C ASP A 116 3.50 1.72 -27.02
N GLY A 117 4.35 2.67 -26.62
CA GLY A 117 3.95 3.95 -26.02
C GLY A 117 3.07 4.82 -26.91
N MET A 118 2.88 4.47 -28.19
CA MET A 118 2.13 5.23 -29.18
C MET A 118 0.63 4.92 -29.20
N ALA A 119 0.19 3.70 -28.84
CA ALA A 119 -1.23 3.35 -28.79
C ALA A 119 -1.93 3.84 -27.49
N ARG A 120 -1.17 4.14 -26.45
CA ARG A 120 -1.66 4.45 -25.08
C ARG A 120 -2.01 5.92 -24.87
N LEU A 121 -1.41 6.82 -25.65
CA LEU A 121 -1.66 8.27 -25.58
C LEU A 121 -2.99 8.69 -26.25
N ALA A 122 -3.62 7.79 -27.01
CA ALA A 122 -4.81 8.09 -27.80
C ALA A 122 -6.13 8.01 -27.01
N THR A 123 -6.17 7.36 -25.84
CA THR A 123 -7.43 7.12 -25.10
C THR A 123 -7.72 8.11 -23.97
N GLY A 124 -6.76 8.98 -23.61
CA GLY A 124 -6.93 9.92 -22.48
C GLY A 124 -7.08 9.26 -21.10
N ASP A 125 -6.91 7.94 -21.01
CA ASP A 125 -6.91 7.18 -19.77
C ASP A 125 -5.55 7.35 -19.04
N PRO A 126 -5.50 7.92 -17.82
CA PRO A 126 -4.25 8.08 -17.04
C PRO A 126 -3.50 6.77 -16.75
N PHE A 127 -4.22 5.65 -16.80
CA PHE A 127 -3.69 4.30 -16.63
C PHE A 127 -3.34 3.63 -17.97
N GLY A 128 -3.80 4.19 -19.10
CA GLY A 128 -3.47 3.76 -20.45
C GLY A 128 -3.65 2.26 -20.64
N GLY A 129 -4.74 1.69 -20.09
CA GLY A 129 -5.04 0.26 -20.09
C GLY A 129 -4.27 -0.62 -19.10
N ALA A 130 -3.27 -0.10 -18.37
CA ALA A 130 -2.59 -0.83 -17.31
C ALA A 130 -3.19 -0.48 -15.96
N TRP A 131 -3.57 -1.46 -15.15
CA TRP A 131 -4.29 -1.19 -13.91
C TRP A 131 -3.43 -0.78 -12.72
N TRP A 132 -2.15 -1.13 -12.76
CA TRP A 132 -1.19 -0.87 -11.69
C TRP A 132 0.04 -0.18 -12.27
N HIS A 133 0.55 0.81 -11.54
CA HIS A 133 1.82 1.46 -11.87
C HIS A 133 2.86 1.20 -10.80
N TRP A 134 4.12 1.16 -11.24
CA TRP A 134 5.26 0.88 -10.39
C TRP A 134 6.10 2.15 -10.28
N TRP A 135 6.31 2.62 -9.06
CA TRP A 135 7.06 3.82 -8.76
C TRP A 135 8.29 3.45 -7.94
N LEU A 136 9.47 3.87 -8.39
CA LEU A 136 10.73 3.67 -7.70
C LEU A 136 11.13 4.97 -6.98
N THR A 137 11.17 4.95 -5.66
CA THR A 137 11.55 6.11 -4.83
C THR A 137 13.01 6.07 -4.38
N GLY A 138 13.77 5.08 -4.87
CA GLY A 138 15.15 4.78 -4.45
C GLY A 138 15.24 3.90 -3.19
N THR A 139 14.34 4.08 -2.22
CA THR A 139 14.31 3.31 -0.95
C THR A 139 13.14 2.34 -0.87
N THR A 140 12.06 2.56 -1.63
CA THR A 140 10.90 1.67 -1.72
C THR A 140 10.44 1.51 -3.17
N VAL A 141 9.66 0.45 -3.44
CA VAL A 141 8.82 0.38 -4.63
C VAL A 141 7.38 0.61 -4.18
N ALA A 142 6.74 1.64 -4.72
CA ALA A 142 5.33 1.92 -4.52
C ALA A 142 4.52 1.39 -5.71
N VAL A 143 3.52 0.56 -5.41
CA VAL A 143 2.59 -0.01 -6.38
C VAL A 143 1.30 0.79 -6.29
N GLU A 144 1.08 1.66 -7.26
CA GLU A 144 -0.14 2.46 -7.40
C GLU A 144 -1.23 1.60 -8.04
N THR A 145 -2.40 1.51 -7.40
CA THR A 145 -3.57 0.83 -7.98
C THR A 145 -4.54 1.82 -8.63
N HIS A 146 -5.27 1.38 -9.65
CA HIS A 146 -6.32 2.16 -10.29
C HIS A 146 -7.35 2.70 -9.26
N PRO A 147 -7.67 4.02 -9.26
CA PRO A 147 -8.54 4.64 -8.25
C PRO A 147 -9.98 4.11 -8.26
N GLY A 148 -10.43 3.59 -9.40
CA GLY A 148 -11.74 2.92 -9.53
C GLY A 148 -11.93 1.73 -8.58
N LEU A 149 -10.86 1.10 -8.07
CA LEU A 149 -10.96 0.02 -7.08
C LEU A 149 -11.57 0.47 -5.75
N ALA A 150 -11.33 1.74 -5.38
CA ALA A 150 -11.86 2.38 -4.18
C ALA A 150 -13.20 3.09 -4.42
N GLY A 151 -13.63 3.25 -5.67
CA GLY A 151 -14.90 3.86 -6.06
C GLY A 151 -16.01 2.84 -6.32
N ASP A 152 -17.10 3.30 -6.90
CA ASP A 152 -18.35 2.54 -7.07
C ASP A 152 -18.18 1.27 -7.93
N THR A 153 -17.30 1.32 -8.93
CA THR A 153 -17.02 0.18 -9.80
C THR A 153 -16.19 -0.90 -9.12
N GLY A 154 -15.54 -0.57 -7.99
CA GLY A 154 -14.71 -1.43 -7.17
C GLY A 154 -15.37 -2.77 -6.85
N GLY A 155 -16.64 -2.73 -6.40
CA GLY A 155 -17.38 -3.90 -5.92
C GLY A 155 -17.87 -4.86 -7.00
N THR A 156 -17.79 -4.48 -8.29
CA THR A 156 -18.33 -5.31 -9.37
C THR A 156 -17.59 -6.65 -9.49
N PRO A 157 -18.26 -7.75 -9.86
CA PRO A 157 -17.61 -9.06 -10.01
C PRO A 157 -16.40 -9.05 -10.95
N ALA A 158 -16.49 -8.31 -12.08
CA ALA A 158 -15.39 -8.18 -13.03
C ALA A 158 -14.17 -7.47 -12.41
N MET A 159 -14.38 -6.29 -11.80
CA MET A 159 -13.33 -5.52 -11.13
C MET A 159 -12.69 -6.32 -9.99
N ARG A 160 -13.50 -7.01 -9.18
CA ARG A 160 -13.00 -7.87 -8.11
C ARG A 160 -12.22 -9.08 -8.66
N GLY A 161 -12.68 -9.68 -9.76
CA GLY A 161 -12.00 -10.77 -10.44
C GLY A 161 -10.60 -10.37 -10.92
N LEU A 162 -10.52 -9.27 -11.67
CA LEU A 162 -9.25 -8.71 -12.15
C LEU A 162 -8.32 -8.32 -11.00
N TRP A 163 -8.88 -7.83 -9.88
CA TRP A 163 -8.12 -7.50 -8.67
C TRP A 163 -7.41 -8.73 -8.08
N LEU A 164 -8.15 -9.83 -7.91
CA LEU A 164 -7.60 -11.08 -7.37
C LEU A 164 -6.60 -11.74 -8.34
N GLN A 165 -6.84 -11.65 -9.65
CA GLN A 165 -5.89 -12.12 -10.66
C GLN A 165 -4.59 -11.30 -10.64
N SER A 166 -4.68 -9.98 -10.44
CA SER A 166 -3.53 -9.08 -10.31
C SER A 166 -2.68 -9.42 -9.09
N LEU A 167 -3.33 -9.66 -7.94
CA LEU A 167 -2.64 -10.11 -6.72
C LEU A 167 -1.96 -11.48 -6.89
N LEU A 168 -2.57 -12.40 -7.65
CA LEU A 168 -1.93 -13.68 -8.01
C LEU A 168 -0.67 -13.47 -8.84
N ALA A 169 -0.76 -12.65 -9.89
CA ALA A 169 0.39 -12.37 -10.76
C ALA A 169 1.55 -11.76 -9.96
N LEU A 170 1.25 -10.87 -9.00
CA LEU A 170 2.23 -10.33 -8.06
C LEU A 170 2.87 -11.43 -7.20
N ALA A 171 2.07 -12.33 -6.63
CA ALA A 171 2.57 -13.42 -5.80
C ALA A 171 3.46 -14.41 -6.58
N GLU A 172 3.13 -14.70 -7.83
CA GLU A 172 3.89 -15.63 -8.70
C GLU A 172 5.30 -15.11 -9.04
N ARG A 173 5.50 -13.79 -9.11
CA ARG A 173 6.82 -13.21 -9.42
C ARG A 173 7.67 -12.91 -8.18
N ARG A 174 7.11 -13.00 -6.98
CA ARG A 174 7.79 -12.69 -5.71
C ARG A 174 7.50 -13.76 -4.64
N ASP A 175 8.18 -14.90 -4.76
CA ASP A 175 7.94 -16.14 -3.99
C ASP A 175 7.96 -16.02 -2.45
N ARG A 176 8.63 -15.01 -1.86
CA ARG A 176 8.77 -14.89 -0.39
C ARG A 176 7.83 -13.85 0.21
N LEU A 177 8.02 -12.59 -0.17
CA LEU A 177 7.32 -11.42 0.35
C LEU A 177 6.91 -10.54 -0.84
N PRO A 178 5.74 -10.81 -1.46
CA PRO A 178 5.23 -10.01 -2.57
C PRO A 178 5.05 -8.54 -2.19
N LEU A 179 4.61 -8.28 -0.95
CA LEU A 179 4.45 -6.95 -0.38
C LEU A 179 5.01 -6.88 1.04
N ASN A 180 5.40 -5.68 1.44
CA ASN A 180 5.95 -5.32 2.75
C ASN A 180 4.99 -4.48 3.61
N GLY A 181 3.97 -3.89 2.99
CA GLY A 181 2.96 -3.12 3.68
C GLY A 181 1.89 -2.60 2.74
N LEU A 182 0.84 -2.06 3.35
CA LEU A 182 -0.30 -1.44 2.67
C LEU A 182 -0.36 0.04 3.05
N VAL A 183 -0.66 0.90 2.10
CA VAL A 183 -0.85 2.34 2.33
C VAL A 183 -2.21 2.72 1.78
N VAL A 184 -3.10 3.16 2.68
CA VAL A 184 -4.42 3.66 2.33
C VAL A 184 -4.37 5.17 2.34
N CYS A 185 -4.63 5.79 1.20
CA CYS A 185 -4.68 7.23 1.04
C CYS A 185 -6.13 7.72 1.04
N VAL A 186 -6.37 8.85 1.68
CA VAL A 186 -7.64 9.58 1.69
C VAL A 186 -7.36 11.07 1.56
N GLY A 187 -8.08 11.76 0.69
CA GLY A 187 -7.91 13.19 0.45
C GLY A 187 -8.55 14.04 1.54
N VAL A 188 -7.98 15.22 1.82
CA VAL A 188 -8.59 16.18 2.77
C VAL A 188 -9.99 16.61 2.37
N ARG A 189 -10.28 16.70 1.05
CA ARG A 189 -11.60 17.10 0.56
C ARG A 189 -12.67 16.10 0.97
N GLU A 190 -12.39 14.82 0.76
CA GLU A 190 -13.27 13.72 1.14
C GLU A 190 -13.56 13.75 2.65
N LEU A 191 -12.55 14.04 3.47
CA LEU A 191 -12.70 14.07 4.93
C LEU A 191 -13.49 15.27 5.45
N LEU A 192 -13.51 16.39 4.71
CA LEU A 192 -14.19 17.62 5.12
C LEU A 192 -15.61 17.75 4.56
N HIS A 193 -15.84 17.23 3.35
CA HIS A 193 -17.07 17.52 2.59
C HIS A 193 -18.01 16.32 2.48
N ASP A 194 -17.47 15.10 2.44
CA ASP A 194 -18.29 13.91 2.31
C ASP A 194 -18.98 13.63 3.65
N ASP A 195 -20.26 13.27 3.58
CA ASP A 195 -20.98 12.86 4.77
C ASP A 195 -20.70 11.39 5.14
N ALA A 196 -21.27 10.94 6.26
CA ALA A 196 -21.11 9.55 6.71
C ALA A 196 -21.64 8.52 5.69
N THR A 197 -22.59 8.89 4.82
CA THR A 197 -23.21 8.01 3.82
C THR A 197 -22.30 7.78 2.62
N GLU A 198 -21.40 8.72 2.32
CA GLU A 198 -20.38 8.57 1.27
C GLU A 198 -19.06 8.01 1.81
N LEU A 199 -18.63 8.49 2.99
CA LEU A 199 -17.33 8.16 3.55
C LEU A 199 -17.24 6.72 4.07
N ARG A 200 -18.30 6.21 4.73
CA ARG A 200 -18.32 4.85 5.30
C ARG A 200 -18.28 3.74 4.23
N PRO A 201 -19.09 3.78 3.16
CA PRO A 201 -18.99 2.77 2.09
C PRO A 201 -17.60 2.74 1.43
N ARG A 202 -16.98 3.91 1.25
CA ARG A 202 -15.62 4.00 0.72
C ARG A 202 -14.59 3.38 1.65
N ALA A 203 -14.66 3.68 2.95
CA ALA A 203 -13.81 3.05 3.96
C ALA A 203 -14.02 1.54 4.00
N ALA A 204 -15.26 1.06 3.90
CA ALA A 204 -15.60 -0.36 3.86
C ALA A 204 -15.04 -1.04 2.59
N ARG A 205 -15.07 -0.36 1.45
CA ARG A 205 -14.47 -0.85 0.20
C ARG A 205 -12.97 -1.00 0.31
N LEU A 206 -12.28 0.01 0.85
CA LEU A 206 -10.84 -0.04 1.10
C LEU A 206 -10.48 -1.11 2.13
N ARG A 207 -11.32 -1.30 3.17
CA ARG A 207 -11.18 -2.43 4.10
C ARG A 207 -11.27 -3.77 3.38
N GLN A 208 -12.25 -3.95 2.51
CA GLN A 208 -12.37 -5.17 1.72
C GLN A 208 -11.11 -5.43 0.88
N LEU A 209 -10.52 -4.39 0.26
CA LEU A 209 -9.26 -4.54 -0.49
C LEU A 209 -8.08 -4.98 0.40
N ILE A 210 -7.98 -4.44 1.63
CA ILE A 210 -6.98 -4.88 2.61
C ILE A 210 -7.14 -6.36 2.93
N ASP A 211 -8.37 -6.77 3.26
CA ASP A 211 -8.67 -8.15 3.65
C ASP A 211 -8.43 -9.12 2.49
N GLU A 212 -8.89 -8.76 1.28
CA GLU A 212 -8.65 -9.53 0.06
C GLU A 212 -7.16 -9.67 -0.24
N THR A 213 -6.37 -8.61 -0.03
CA THR A 213 -4.91 -8.66 -0.20
C THR A 213 -4.27 -9.61 0.81
N GLY A 214 -4.59 -9.45 2.11
CA GLY A 214 -4.02 -10.26 3.18
C GLY A 214 -4.40 -11.73 3.08
N ASP A 215 -5.62 -12.04 2.65
CA ASP A 215 -6.11 -13.40 2.46
C ASP A 215 -5.52 -14.06 1.22
N THR A 216 -5.42 -13.31 0.11
CA THR A 216 -4.82 -13.77 -1.15
C THR A 216 -3.34 -14.08 -0.98
N LEU A 217 -2.58 -13.12 -0.45
CA LEU A 217 -1.13 -13.27 -0.28
C LEU A 217 -0.77 -14.12 0.94
N ARG A 218 -1.75 -14.40 1.82
CA ARG A 218 -1.58 -15.06 3.12
C ARG A 218 -0.54 -14.34 3.99
N LEU A 219 -0.65 -13.01 4.03
CA LEU A 219 0.24 -12.15 4.79
C LEU A 219 -0.58 -11.26 5.72
N GLN A 220 -0.06 -11.03 6.92
CA GLN A 220 -0.48 -9.94 7.78
C GLN A 220 0.53 -8.81 7.63
N MET A 221 0.10 -7.73 7.01
CA MET A 221 0.95 -6.60 6.65
C MET A 221 0.65 -5.39 7.55
N PRO A 222 1.66 -4.55 7.85
CA PRO A 222 1.40 -3.23 8.42
C PRO A 222 0.60 -2.39 7.42
N THR A 223 -0.43 -1.71 7.90
CA THR A 223 -1.29 -0.82 7.11
C THR A 223 -1.15 0.61 7.62
N TYR A 224 -0.83 1.54 6.73
CA TYR A 224 -0.75 2.98 7.01
C TYR A 224 -2.00 3.67 6.50
N LEU A 225 -2.45 4.67 7.24
CA LEU A 225 -3.43 5.65 6.75
C LEU A 225 -2.69 6.95 6.43
N LEU A 226 -2.84 7.44 5.21
CA LEU A 226 -2.24 8.68 4.74
C LEU A 226 -3.34 9.65 4.37
N VAL A 227 -3.26 10.85 4.92
CA VAL A 227 -4.06 11.99 4.50
C VAL A 227 -3.27 12.75 3.45
N THR A 228 -3.86 12.93 2.27
CA THR A 228 -3.25 13.63 1.15
C THR A 228 -4.00 14.92 0.86
N GLY A 229 -3.34 15.85 0.18
CA GLY A 229 -4.01 17.07 -0.27
C GLY A 229 -3.96 18.22 0.74
N LEU A 230 -3.06 18.20 1.72
CA LEU A 230 -2.91 19.33 2.67
C LEU A 230 -2.74 20.69 1.99
N GLU A 231 -2.23 20.72 0.75
CA GLU A 231 -2.09 21.93 -0.05
C GLU A 231 -3.42 22.62 -0.39
N GLN A 232 -4.53 21.90 -0.26
CA GLN A 232 -5.87 22.38 -0.55
C GLN A 232 -6.51 23.08 0.66
N LEU A 233 -5.90 22.99 1.84
CA LEU A 233 -6.41 23.62 3.06
C LEU A 233 -6.08 25.12 3.11
N THR A 234 -7.02 25.90 3.63
CA THR A 234 -6.82 27.34 3.83
C THR A 234 -5.60 27.60 4.71
N GLY A 235 -4.72 28.49 4.25
CA GLY A 235 -3.52 28.89 4.99
C GLY A 235 -2.28 28.01 4.75
N TYR A 236 -2.39 26.91 4.00
CA TYR A 236 -1.22 26.06 3.68
C TYR A 236 -0.09 26.83 3.00
N ALA A 237 -0.40 27.71 2.04
CA ALA A 237 0.63 28.48 1.33
C ALA A 237 1.47 29.35 2.28
N ALA A 238 0.82 29.98 3.27
CA ALA A 238 1.49 30.78 4.28
C ALA A 238 2.33 29.90 5.23
N LEU A 239 1.78 28.77 5.67
CA LEU A 239 2.51 27.80 6.48
C LEU A 239 3.78 27.33 5.75
N ARG A 240 3.64 26.89 4.49
CA ARG A 240 4.75 26.39 3.69
C ARG A 240 5.83 27.46 3.53
N ALA A 241 5.46 28.69 3.23
CA ALA A 241 6.42 29.80 3.07
C ALA A 241 7.17 30.14 4.36
N ALA A 242 6.56 29.89 5.52
CA ALA A 242 7.17 30.13 6.82
C ALA A 242 8.08 28.98 7.31
N LEU A 243 7.99 27.79 6.71
CA LEU A 243 8.76 26.62 7.14
C LEU A 243 10.07 26.46 6.34
N PRO A 244 11.20 26.18 7.01
CA PRO A 244 12.43 25.78 6.34
C PRO A 244 12.26 24.47 5.57
N ASP A 245 13.01 24.31 4.48
CA ASP A 245 13.02 23.09 3.66
C ASP A 245 13.28 21.81 4.46
N GLN A 246 14.13 21.87 5.50
CA GLN A 246 14.39 20.71 6.35
C GLN A 246 13.14 20.25 7.09
N VAL A 247 12.28 21.19 7.52
CA VAL A 247 11.02 20.87 8.22
C VAL A 247 9.98 20.36 7.22
N LEU A 248 9.94 20.93 6.01
CA LEU A 248 9.06 20.44 4.93
C LEU A 248 9.40 19.01 4.49
N LYS A 249 10.62 18.51 4.73
CA LYS A 249 11.00 17.11 4.46
C LYS A 249 10.59 16.14 5.58
N GLN A 250 10.36 16.65 6.80
CA GLN A 250 9.98 15.82 7.94
C GLN A 250 8.53 15.36 7.83
N ALA A 251 8.26 14.10 8.14
CA ALA A 251 6.89 13.61 8.12
C ALA A 251 6.08 14.21 9.28
N ILE A 252 4.85 14.64 9.00
CA ILE A 252 3.85 14.96 10.02
C ILE A 252 2.97 13.72 10.20
N GLY A 253 3.00 13.12 11.38
CA GLY A 253 2.26 11.91 11.64
C GLY A 253 2.65 11.24 12.94
N HIS A 254 1.99 10.11 13.22
CA HIS A 254 2.27 9.29 14.38
C HIS A 254 2.33 7.81 14.01
N ARG A 255 3.33 7.11 14.57
CA ARG A 255 3.65 5.70 14.27
C ARG A 255 3.46 4.85 15.53
N LEU A 256 2.58 3.87 15.45
CA LEU A 256 2.24 2.95 16.55
C LEU A 256 3.29 1.85 16.68
N THR A 257 4.23 1.96 17.62
CA THR A 257 5.37 1.05 17.81
C THR A 257 5.01 -0.39 18.17
N ASP A 258 3.85 -0.63 18.79
CA ASP A 258 3.32 -1.99 19.04
C ASP A 258 1.85 -2.12 18.59
N PRO A 259 1.58 -2.76 17.43
CA PRO A 259 0.20 -3.04 17.00
C PRO A 259 -0.52 -4.08 17.87
N SER A 260 0.22 -4.82 18.71
CA SER A 260 -0.28 -5.94 19.52
C SER A 260 -0.90 -5.48 20.84
N ALA A 261 -0.49 -4.31 21.35
CA ALA A 261 -1.02 -3.73 22.59
C ALA A 261 -2.47 -3.27 22.48
N PHE A 262 -3.06 -3.28 21.28
CA PHE A 262 -4.37 -2.70 21.00
C PHE A 262 -5.35 -3.65 20.28
N ILE A 263 -5.12 -4.96 20.32
CA ILE A 263 -6.00 -5.95 19.66
C ILE A 263 -7.41 -5.89 20.24
N ASP A 264 -7.53 -5.63 21.55
CA ASP A 264 -8.82 -5.53 22.26
C ASP A 264 -9.29 -4.08 22.45
N THR A 265 -8.51 -3.09 21.99
CA THR A 265 -8.87 -1.67 22.11
C THR A 265 -9.81 -1.26 20.97
N PRO A 266 -10.94 -0.59 21.26
CA PRO A 266 -11.82 -0.05 20.23
C PRO A 266 -11.07 0.77 19.18
N ALA A 267 -11.50 0.69 17.92
CA ALA A 267 -10.86 1.43 16.83
C ALA A 267 -10.84 2.95 17.08
N THR A 268 -11.87 3.46 17.73
CA THR A 268 -12.02 4.87 18.14
C THR A 268 -10.97 5.32 19.16
N GLU A 269 -10.70 4.52 20.19
CA GLU A 269 -9.65 4.81 21.18
C GLU A 269 -8.25 4.72 20.57
N ARG A 270 -8.02 3.72 19.70
CA ARG A 270 -6.78 3.64 18.92
C ARG A 270 -6.59 4.87 18.03
N PHE A 271 -7.68 5.41 17.49
CA PHE A 271 -7.62 6.61 16.67
C PHE A 271 -7.16 7.82 17.48
N ASP A 272 -7.70 8.02 18.68
CA ASP A 272 -7.29 9.12 19.55
C ASP A 272 -5.81 9.03 19.93
N ALA A 273 -5.33 7.82 20.25
CA ALA A 273 -3.91 7.58 20.53
C ALA A 273 -2.98 7.94 19.37
N VAL A 274 -3.47 7.91 18.12
CA VAL A 274 -2.70 8.28 16.92
C VAL A 274 -2.87 9.74 16.56
N PHE A 275 -4.07 10.31 16.69
CA PHE A 275 -4.37 11.67 16.26
C PHE A 275 -3.90 12.72 17.27
N ASP A 276 -4.04 12.48 18.57
CA ASP A 276 -3.69 13.46 19.61
C ASP A 276 -2.22 13.90 19.56
N PRO A 277 -1.22 13.00 19.39
CA PRO A 277 0.17 13.42 19.22
C PRO A 277 0.39 14.33 18.01
N ILE A 278 -0.34 14.10 16.92
CA ILE A 278 -0.29 14.92 15.71
C ILE A 278 -0.89 16.30 16.00
N ALA A 279 -2.06 16.36 16.64
CA ALA A 279 -2.71 17.61 17.02
C ALA A 279 -1.85 18.45 17.98
N GLN A 280 -1.11 17.80 18.88
CA GLN A 280 -0.13 18.45 19.77
C GLN A 280 1.10 18.94 19.01
N GLN A 281 1.62 18.16 18.05
CA GLN A 281 2.72 18.60 17.19
C GLN A 281 2.33 19.84 16.37
N LEU A 282 1.14 19.85 15.76
CA LEU A 282 0.61 20.98 15.01
C LEU A 282 0.35 22.19 15.90
N HIS A 283 -0.14 21.99 17.13
CA HIS A 283 -0.30 23.07 18.09
C HIS A 283 1.05 23.73 18.45
N ARG A 284 2.10 22.93 18.71
CA ARG A 284 3.44 23.45 18.97
C ARG A 284 4.00 24.20 17.76
N LEU A 285 3.82 23.67 16.56
CA LEU A 285 4.20 24.33 15.30
C LEU A 285 3.51 25.69 15.16
N ARG A 286 2.20 25.74 15.41
CA ARG A 286 1.42 26.99 15.41
C ARG A 286 1.99 28.00 16.40
N MET A 287 2.26 27.60 17.64
CA MET A 287 2.80 28.52 18.65
C MET A 287 4.21 29.04 18.30
N ALA A 288 5.03 28.24 17.61
CA ALA A 288 6.32 28.70 17.11
C ALA A 288 6.14 29.74 16.00
N LEU A 289 5.37 29.41 14.96
CA LEU A 289 5.15 30.28 13.81
C LEU A 289 4.39 31.57 14.15
N LEU A 290 3.47 31.55 15.12
CA LEU A 290 2.77 32.76 15.57
C LEU A 290 3.70 33.76 16.28
N ARG A 291 4.77 33.28 16.94
CA ARG A 291 5.76 34.15 17.59
C ARG A 291 6.72 34.80 16.58
N GLU A 292 7.04 34.08 15.51
CA GLU A 292 7.99 34.52 14.47
C GLU A 292 7.31 35.30 13.33
N GLY A 293 5.99 35.12 13.15
CA GLY A 293 5.23 35.70 12.04
C GLY A 293 5.19 37.23 12.04
N PRO A 294 5.66 37.90 10.98
CA PRO A 294 5.83 39.36 10.97
C PRO A 294 4.51 40.12 10.89
N ASP A 295 3.50 39.59 10.18
CA ASP A 295 2.24 40.27 9.91
C ASP A 295 1.00 39.54 10.47
N ALA A 296 -0.11 40.26 10.62
CA ALA A 296 -1.34 39.68 11.17
C ALA A 296 -1.98 38.66 10.22
N ALA A 297 -1.85 38.88 8.91
CA ALA A 297 -2.42 38.02 7.88
C ALA A 297 -1.73 36.65 7.84
N GLY A 298 -0.39 36.59 7.87
CA GLY A 298 0.35 35.34 7.94
C GLY A 298 0.05 34.56 9.21
N ARG A 299 -0.05 35.24 10.37
CA ARG A 299 -0.44 34.61 11.63
C ARG A 299 -1.85 34.01 11.58
N LEU A 300 -2.82 34.73 11.02
CA LEU A 300 -4.17 34.22 10.82
C LEU A 300 -4.16 33.00 9.88
N ALA A 301 -3.43 33.06 8.77
CA ALA A 301 -3.34 31.96 7.81
C ALA A 301 -2.75 30.68 8.44
N VAL A 302 -1.67 30.80 9.23
CA VAL A 302 -1.11 29.66 9.99
C VAL A 302 -2.11 29.12 11.00
N HIS A 303 -2.84 30.00 11.69
CA HIS A 303 -3.90 29.59 12.62
C HIS A 303 -5.00 28.81 11.89
N SER A 304 -5.52 29.35 10.79
CA SER A 304 -6.54 28.72 9.95
C SER A 304 -6.11 27.34 9.46
N PHE A 305 -4.87 27.19 8.98
CA PHE A 305 -4.37 25.89 8.54
C PHE A 305 -4.44 24.83 9.65
N VAL A 306 -4.03 25.18 10.87
CA VAL A 306 -4.06 24.22 11.98
C VAL A 306 -5.49 23.89 12.41
N GLU A 307 -6.42 24.83 12.31
CA GLU A 307 -7.84 24.57 12.57
C GLU A 307 -8.47 23.71 11.47
N GLU A 308 -8.13 23.93 10.19
CA GLU A 308 -8.54 23.08 9.06
C GLU A 308 -8.06 21.63 9.25
N VAL A 309 -6.80 21.42 9.65
CA VAL A 309 -6.30 20.07 9.94
C VAL A 309 -7.02 19.43 11.13
N ARG A 310 -7.40 20.22 12.15
CA ARG A 310 -8.22 19.74 13.28
C ARG A 310 -9.63 19.37 12.82
N ALA A 311 -10.21 20.11 11.88
CA ALA A 311 -11.52 19.83 11.32
C ALA A 311 -11.59 18.50 10.56
N LEU A 312 -10.44 17.91 10.16
CA LEU A 312 -10.37 16.56 9.59
C LEU A 312 -10.68 15.45 10.59
N GLN A 313 -10.56 15.71 11.90
CA GLN A 313 -10.64 14.69 12.95
C GLN A 313 -11.93 13.87 12.92
N PRO A 314 -13.15 14.45 12.78
CA PRO A 314 -14.38 13.67 12.76
C PRO A 314 -14.48 12.73 11.56
N GLY A 315 -14.14 13.20 10.35
CA GLY A 315 -14.12 12.37 9.15
C GLY A 315 -13.07 11.27 9.24
N LEU A 316 -11.87 11.61 9.71
CA LEU A 316 -10.80 10.62 9.92
C LEU A 316 -11.17 9.56 10.94
N ARG A 317 -11.83 9.95 12.04
CA ARG A 317 -12.30 9.00 13.06
C ARG A 317 -13.27 8.00 12.44
N GLN A 318 -14.29 8.47 11.72
CA GLN A 318 -15.28 7.60 11.07
C GLN A 318 -14.62 6.67 10.04
N PHE A 319 -13.69 7.19 9.25
CA PHE A 319 -12.97 6.42 8.26
C PHE A 319 -12.08 5.35 8.90
N ALA A 320 -11.32 5.71 9.94
CA ALA A 320 -10.44 4.81 10.66
C ALA A 320 -11.20 3.74 11.45
N GLU A 321 -12.37 4.09 12.00
CA GLU A 321 -13.28 3.15 12.66
C GLU A 321 -13.62 2.02 11.69
N VAL A 322 -14.24 2.31 10.55
CA VAL A 322 -14.61 1.29 9.54
C VAL A 322 -13.39 0.52 9.03
N LEU A 323 -12.29 1.22 8.76
CA LEU A 323 -11.09 0.61 8.19
C LEU A 323 -10.40 -0.37 9.16
N PHE A 324 -10.38 -0.06 10.46
CA PHE A 324 -9.61 -0.83 11.45
C PHE A 324 -10.48 -1.58 12.46
N GLU A 325 -11.80 -1.57 12.31
CA GLU A 325 -12.74 -2.30 13.18
C GLU A 325 -12.54 -3.82 13.12
N SER A 326 -12.73 -4.45 14.28
CA SER A 326 -12.68 -5.90 14.47
C SER A 326 -14.08 -6.49 14.26
N HIS A 327 -14.29 -7.20 13.16
CA HIS A 327 -15.60 -7.77 12.81
C HIS A 327 -15.77 -9.21 13.37
N GLY A 328 -15.61 -9.37 14.69
CA GLY A 328 -15.89 -10.62 15.39
C GLY A 328 -14.89 -11.77 15.13
N ARG A 329 -15.21 -12.95 15.67
CA ARG A 329 -14.34 -14.15 15.61
C ARG A 329 -14.14 -14.61 14.17
N GLY A 330 -12.91 -14.52 13.67
CA GLY A 330 -12.49 -15.10 12.38
C GLY A 330 -12.06 -14.11 11.31
N THR A 331 -12.45 -12.83 11.42
CA THR A 331 -12.00 -11.74 10.54
C THR A 331 -10.68 -11.18 11.07
N ARG A 332 -9.66 -11.09 10.20
CA ARG A 332 -8.35 -10.56 10.60
C ARG A 332 -8.41 -9.04 10.70
N MET A 333 -8.03 -8.48 11.83
CA MET A 333 -7.88 -7.03 11.96
C MET A 333 -6.63 -6.55 11.19
N PRO A 334 -6.74 -5.53 10.33
CA PRO A 334 -5.59 -4.89 9.72
C PRO A 334 -4.67 -4.33 10.79
N ARG A 335 -3.37 -4.50 10.60
CA ARG A 335 -2.37 -4.05 11.57
C ARG A 335 -2.09 -2.58 11.32
N TRP A 336 -2.91 -1.70 11.92
CA TRP A 336 -2.70 -0.26 11.82
C TRP A 336 -1.31 0.10 12.35
N ARG A 337 -0.50 0.76 11.51
CA ARG A 337 0.90 1.10 11.80
C ARG A 337 1.13 2.58 12.05
N GLY A 338 0.31 3.45 11.48
CA GLY A 338 0.42 4.89 11.69
C GLY A 338 -0.51 5.70 10.81
N LEU A 339 -0.60 6.98 11.14
CA LEU A 339 -1.31 8.03 10.41
C LEU A 339 -0.30 9.12 10.02
N TYR A 340 -0.31 9.53 8.77
CA TYR A 340 0.55 10.59 8.26
C TYR A 340 -0.24 11.57 7.42
N LEU A 341 0.16 12.85 7.41
CA LEU A 341 -0.42 13.88 6.58
C LEU A 341 0.63 14.41 5.59
N THR A 342 0.20 14.59 4.35
CA THR A 342 1.08 14.90 3.23
C THR A 342 0.47 15.97 2.33
N ALA A 343 1.34 16.81 1.78
CA ALA A 343 0.96 17.77 0.76
C ALA A 343 1.66 17.41 -0.55
N SER A 344 0.90 17.37 -1.63
CA SER A 344 1.45 17.23 -2.97
C SER A 344 1.84 18.60 -3.54
N ALA A 345 2.54 18.58 -4.67
CA ALA A 345 2.81 19.78 -5.45
C ALA A 345 1.51 20.40 -5.98
N SER A 346 1.34 21.73 -5.91
CA SER A 346 0.23 22.40 -6.63
C SER A 346 0.44 22.26 -8.14
N GLN A 347 -0.64 22.05 -8.89
CA GLN A 347 -0.63 21.91 -10.35
C GLN A 347 -0.45 23.25 -11.10
N ASP A 348 -0.10 24.35 -10.43
CA ASP A 348 -0.01 25.70 -11.03
C ASP A 348 1.27 25.95 -11.86
N GLY A 349 1.84 24.92 -12.48
CA GLY A 349 2.93 25.04 -13.47
C GLY A 349 4.29 25.51 -12.93
N ARG A 350 4.41 25.84 -11.64
CA ARG A 350 5.69 26.00 -10.93
C ARG A 350 6.00 24.68 -10.24
N HIS A 351 7.20 24.12 -10.44
CA HIS A 351 7.67 22.92 -9.75
C HIS A 351 7.80 23.17 -8.23
N VAL A 352 6.69 23.16 -7.52
CA VAL A 352 6.67 23.23 -6.06
C VAL A 352 6.82 21.80 -5.56
N GLU A 353 7.92 21.45 -4.90
CA GLU A 353 8.09 20.12 -4.30
C GLU A 353 7.01 19.87 -3.24
N GLY A 354 6.52 18.63 -3.08
CA GLY A 354 5.56 18.32 -2.01
C GLY A 354 6.10 18.62 -0.60
N ALA A 355 5.23 18.56 0.41
CA ALA A 355 5.62 18.72 1.81
C ALA A 355 5.24 17.49 2.63
N PHE A 356 6.08 17.19 3.62
CA PHE A 356 5.94 16.14 4.62
C PHE A 356 5.95 14.72 4.04
N VAL A 357 6.51 14.55 2.83
CA VAL A 357 6.56 13.29 2.09
C VAL A 357 7.89 12.55 2.25
N ASP A 358 9.02 13.26 2.27
CA ASP A 358 10.35 12.64 2.12
C ASP A 358 10.65 11.57 3.17
N ASP A 359 10.61 11.94 4.46
CA ASP A 359 10.85 11.02 5.59
C ASP A 359 9.94 9.78 5.57
N LEU A 360 8.71 9.91 5.07
CA LEU A 360 7.77 8.79 4.99
C LEU A 360 8.33 7.70 4.07
N PHE A 361 8.83 8.08 2.90
CA PHE A 361 9.34 7.14 1.90
C PHE A 361 10.82 6.75 2.13
N THR A 362 11.63 7.62 2.71
CA THR A 362 13.06 7.37 2.92
C THR A 362 13.37 6.69 4.25
N ARG A 363 12.53 6.89 5.28
CA ARG A 363 12.79 6.42 6.65
C ARG A 363 11.68 5.52 7.20
N PHE A 364 10.43 5.97 7.19
CA PHE A 364 9.37 5.27 7.93
C PHE A 364 8.87 3.99 7.25
N LEU A 365 8.49 4.05 5.97
CA LEU A 365 8.04 2.87 5.22
C LEU A 365 9.17 1.82 5.10
N PRO A 366 10.41 2.17 4.69
CA PRO A 366 11.48 1.18 4.61
C PRO A 366 11.79 0.46 5.93
N ALA A 367 11.78 1.19 7.06
CA ALA A 367 12.10 0.63 8.37
C ALA A 367 11.11 -0.45 8.84
N ASP A 368 9.91 -0.50 8.26
CA ASP A 368 8.86 -1.45 8.60
C ASP A 368 8.79 -2.67 7.69
N GLN A 369 9.73 -2.79 6.73
CA GLN A 369 9.92 -3.98 5.91
C GLN A 369 9.81 -5.32 6.65
N PRO A 370 10.45 -5.53 7.83
CA PRO A 370 10.47 -6.84 8.49
C PRO A 370 9.18 -7.15 9.25
N LEU A 371 8.21 -6.24 9.30
CA LEU A 371 7.01 -6.42 10.13
C LEU A 371 5.94 -7.33 9.52
N VAL A 372 6.08 -7.74 8.26
CA VAL A 372 5.14 -8.68 7.62
C VAL A 372 5.24 -10.04 8.26
N ARG A 373 4.08 -10.59 8.63
CA ARG A 373 3.96 -11.92 9.25
C ARG A 373 3.20 -12.88 8.32
N PRO A 374 3.53 -14.18 8.30
CA PRO A 374 2.69 -15.18 7.66
C PRO A 374 1.28 -15.16 8.26
N GLY A 375 0.24 -15.09 7.43
CA GLY A 375 -1.15 -15.11 7.86
C GLY A 375 -1.80 -16.50 7.75
N ARG A 376 -2.64 -16.88 8.72
CA ARG A 376 -3.51 -18.09 8.68
C ARG A 376 -4.88 -17.80 8.05
N PRO A 377 -5.37 -18.58 7.08
CA PRO A 377 -6.59 -18.23 6.33
C PRO A 377 -7.76 -17.85 7.25
N SER A 378 -8.56 -16.85 6.85
CA SER A 378 -9.81 -16.47 7.53
C SER A 378 -10.73 -17.68 7.59
N SER A 379 -11.34 -17.93 8.75
CA SER A 379 -12.27 -19.05 8.96
C SER A 379 -13.63 -18.83 8.29
N ASN A 380 -13.90 -17.59 7.87
CA ASN A 380 -15.13 -17.22 7.20
C ASN A 380 -14.98 -17.54 5.72
N GLY A 381 -15.73 -18.53 5.24
CA GLY A 381 -15.96 -18.73 3.81
C GLY A 381 -16.50 -17.46 3.16
N PRO A 382 -16.48 -17.35 1.83
CA PRO A 382 -16.99 -16.16 1.14
C PRO A 382 -18.42 -15.87 1.63
N PRO A 383 -18.79 -14.59 1.85
CA PRO A 383 -20.17 -14.25 2.16
C PRO A 383 -21.03 -14.81 1.03
N ALA A 384 -22.08 -15.55 1.42
CA ALA A 384 -23.08 -15.99 0.46
C ALA A 384 -23.65 -14.73 -0.21
N LEU A 385 -23.61 -14.72 -1.55
CA LEU A 385 -24.28 -13.71 -2.35
C LEU A 385 -25.78 -13.79 -1.99
N GLN A 386 -26.31 -12.75 -1.34
CA GLN A 386 -27.74 -12.44 -1.38
C GLN A 386 -27.93 -11.25 -2.30
#